data_AF-A0A7S4C9D4-F1
#
_entry.id   AF-A0A7S4C9D4-F1
#
_cell.length_a   1.000
_cell.length_b   1.000
_cell.length_c   1.000
_cell.angle_alpha   90.00
_cell.angle_beta   90.00
_cell.angle_gamma   90.00
#
_symmetry.space_group_name_H-M   'P 1'
#
loop_
_entity.id
_entity.type
_entity.pdbx_description
1 polymer ?
#
loop_
_entity_poly.entity_id
_entity_poly.type
_entity_poly.pdbx_seq_one_letter_code
_entity_poly.pdbx_strand_id
1 'polypeptide(L)'
;EAGEERIRDALNVLSRATAGIREMHRTWVDKFRAAEEEQERLKKDNARLKQLCEDLESELSEARDEIGTLQREAEQAAAKIAAQQETIEAQQAQIEAQRQEIDRLKEELREAEEQAAQQKAEFERQKADLERQKAELEAQAARQAAQLVALKEELQTVKGQLQVAEETLAAVNKAMEALKEELEEVKEELEVVKRGPPRADVGVMAAPEVRHADAMTDPLPAETGAVCYECVPRDAFPKLCKICQDPLPYGPHVKHEPIPVANAVSVQNVLNELNADMEEEKKELKVEKKKPSVTEAVAIQALHEWQRKRLEKIEKRQKMLQ
;
A
#
# COMPACT_ATOMS: atom_id res chain seq x y z
N GLU A 1 86.64 125.04 -41.81
CA GLU A 1 87.41 123.88 -41.29
C GLU A 1 87.04 123.48 -39.86
N ALA A 2 87.59 124.07 -38.79
CA ALA A 2 87.34 123.60 -37.41
C ALA A 2 85.87 123.64 -36.95
N GLY A 3 85.07 124.60 -37.43
CA GLY A 3 83.63 124.67 -37.16
C GLY A 3 82.81 123.61 -37.91
N GLU A 4 83.21 123.28 -39.14
CA GLU A 4 82.52 122.28 -39.98
C GLU A 4 82.79 120.86 -39.49
N GLU A 5 83.99 120.60 -38.98
CA GLU A 5 84.36 119.32 -38.39
C GLU A 5 83.53 119.01 -37.12
N ARG A 6 83.37 120.01 -36.24
CA ARG A 6 82.49 119.90 -35.05
C ARG A 6 81.02 119.65 -35.41
N ILE A 7 80.52 120.28 -36.48
CA ILE A 7 79.15 120.04 -36.97
C ILE A 7 79.02 118.63 -37.53
N ARG A 8 80.02 118.14 -38.28
CA ARG A 8 80.05 116.77 -38.81
C ARG A 8 80.06 115.72 -37.70
N ASP A 9 80.85 115.94 -36.65
CA ASP A 9 80.89 115.05 -35.49
C ASP A 9 79.56 115.04 -34.73
N ALA A 10 78.95 116.20 -34.51
CA ALA A 10 77.62 116.29 -33.91
C ALA A 10 76.55 115.56 -34.75
N LEU A 11 76.58 115.71 -36.08
CA LEU A 11 75.69 114.99 -37.00
C LEU A 11 75.92 113.47 -36.97
N ASN A 12 77.17 113.01 -36.85
CA ASN A 12 77.50 111.60 -36.71
C ASN A 12 77.03 111.01 -35.37
N VAL A 13 77.10 111.78 -34.29
CA VAL A 13 76.56 111.39 -32.98
C VAL A 13 75.02 111.31 -33.03
N LEU A 14 74.36 112.32 -33.60
CA LEU A 14 72.91 112.32 -33.78
C LEU A 14 72.43 111.20 -34.70
N SER A 15 73.16 110.90 -35.77
CA SER A 15 72.85 109.79 -36.68
C SER A 15 72.94 108.44 -35.98
N ARG A 16 73.98 108.24 -35.15
CA ARG A 16 74.14 107.02 -34.32
C ARG A 16 73.07 106.91 -33.25
N ALA A 17 72.72 108.01 -32.56
CA ALA A 17 71.63 108.02 -31.59
C ALA A 17 70.28 107.71 -32.26
N THR A 18 70.01 108.28 -33.43
CA THR A 18 68.78 108.03 -34.19
C THR A 18 68.73 106.60 -34.74
N ALA A 19 69.88 106.02 -35.11
CA ALA A 19 69.96 104.60 -35.47
C ALA A 19 69.71 103.70 -34.26
N GLY A 20 70.29 104.00 -33.10
CA GLY A 20 70.06 103.27 -31.85
C GLY A 20 68.60 103.31 -31.40
N ILE A 21 67.95 104.48 -31.49
CA ILE A 21 66.52 104.63 -31.20
C ILE A 21 65.67 103.81 -32.17
N ARG A 22 65.99 103.82 -33.47
CA ARG A 22 65.29 102.99 -34.47
C ARG A 22 65.44 101.50 -34.20
N GLU A 23 66.62 101.05 -33.79
CA GLU A 23 66.86 99.65 -33.44
C GLU A 23 66.10 99.24 -32.18
N MET A 24 66.15 100.07 -31.13
CA MET A 24 65.35 99.85 -29.91
C MET A 24 63.85 99.84 -30.23
N HIS A 25 63.36 100.76 -31.06
CA HIS A 25 61.97 100.78 -31.48
C HIS A 25 61.61 99.52 -32.27
N ARG A 26 62.45 99.07 -33.21
CA ARG A 26 62.22 97.82 -33.96
C ARG A 26 62.14 96.61 -33.02
N THR A 27 63.13 96.46 -32.14
CA THR A 27 63.14 95.35 -31.17
C THR A 27 61.96 95.38 -30.20
N TRP A 28 61.51 96.56 -29.76
CA TRP A 28 60.31 96.69 -28.95
C TRP A 28 59.05 96.31 -29.72
N VAL A 29 58.90 96.77 -30.97
CA VAL A 29 57.78 96.41 -31.85
C VAL A 29 57.75 94.90 -32.12
N ASP A 30 58.89 94.27 -32.37
CA ASP A 30 58.96 92.81 -32.61
C ASP A 30 58.59 92.02 -31.35
N LYS A 31 59.04 92.46 -30.17
CA LYS A 31 58.63 91.86 -28.89
C LYS A 31 57.13 92.05 -28.62
N PHE A 32 56.59 93.22 -28.95
CA PHE A 32 55.16 93.50 -28.79
C PHE A 32 54.32 92.60 -29.71
N ARG A 33 54.70 92.47 -30.99
CA ARG A 33 54.04 91.56 -31.94
C ARG A 33 54.10 90.10 -31.46
N ALA A 34 55.26 89.64 -30.98
CA ALA A 34 55.39 88.29 -30.42
C ALA A 34 54.48 88.06 -29.20
N ALA A 35 54.34 89.05 -28.33
CA ALA A 35 53.43 88.99 -27.19
C ALA A 35 51.96 88.96 -27.62
N GLU A 36 51.57 89.71 -28.66
CA GLU A 36 50.22 89.65 -29.23
C GLU A 36 49.92 88.27 -29.84
N GLU A 37 50.86 87.69 -30.59
CA GLU A 37 50.73 86.34 -31.15
C GLU A 37 50.59 85.27 -30.05
N GLU A 38 51.37 85.39 -28.97
CA GLU A 38 51.24 84.51 -27.81
C GLU A 38 49.90 84.69 -27.09
N GLN A 39 49.42 85.93 -26.93
CA GLN A 39 48.11 86.20 -26.36
C GLN A 39 46.98 85.56 -27.19
N GLU A 40 47.06 85.66 -28.51
CA GLU A 40 46.08 85.02 -29.41
C GLU A 40 46.16 83.48 -29.36
N ARG A 41 47.37 82.91 -29.25
CA ARG A 41 47.54 81.47 -29.02
C ARG A 41 46.88 81.03 -27.71
N LEU A 42 47.15 81.75 -26.62
CA LEU A 42 46.58 81.46 -25.30
C LEU A 42 45.05 81.61 -25.28
N LYS A 43 44.48 82.58 -26.02
CA LYS A 43 43.02 82.69 -26.18
C LYS A 43 42.44 81.47 -26.87
N LYS A 44 43.07 80.98 -27.94
CA LYS A 44 42.64 79.77 -28.65
C LYS A 44 42.74 78.52 -27.77
N ASP A 45 43.84 78.38 -27.02
CA ASP A 45 44.01 77.25 -26.10
C ASP A 45 43.01 77.31 -24.94
N ASN A 46 42.71 78.50 -24.40
CA ASN A 46 41.68 78.67 -23.37
C ASN A 46 40.29 78.29 -23.89
N ALA A 47 39.94 78.67 -25.12
CA ALA A 47 38.69 78.27 -25.75
C ALA A 47 38.62 76.74 -25.96
N ARG A 48 39.71 76.11 -26.40
CA ARG A 48 39.81 74.65 -26.53
C ARG A 48 39.65 73.93 -25.20
N LEU A 49 40.30 74.42 -24.15
CA LEU A 49 40.20 73.84 -22.82
C LEU A 49 38.77 73.96 -22.26
N LYS A 50 38.08 75.08 -22.50
CA LYS A 50 36.67 75.23 -22.13
C LYS A 50 35.78 74.20 -22.82
N GLN A 51 35.94 74.02 -24.14
CA GLN A 51 35.18 73.02 -24.87
C GLN A 51 35.45 71.61 -24.33
N LEU A 52 36.72 71.26 -24.10
CA LEU A 52 37.08 69.95 -23.56
C LEU A 52 36.47 69.72 -22.16
N CYS A 53 36.40 70.75 -21.32
CA CYS A 53 35.73 70.66 -20.02
C CYS A 53 34.23 70.41 -20.18
N GLU A 54 33.55 71.11 -21.09
CA GLU A 54 32.12 70.91 -21.36
C GLU A 54 31.83 69.49 -21.91
N ASP A 55 32.68 69.00 -22.82
CA ASP A 55 32.57 67.65 -23.39
C ASP A 55 32.75 66.59 -22.29
N LEU A 56 33.77 66.73 -21.44
CA LEU A 56 34.02 65.82 -20.30
C LEU A 56 32.89 65.86 -19.27
N GLU A 57 32.28 67.01 -19.03
CA GLU A 57 31.11 67.14 -18.15
C GLU A 57 29.89 66.38 -18.71
N SER A 58 29.68 66.44 -20.03
CA SER A 58 28.64 65.67 -20.71
C SER A 58 28.88 64.16 -20.59
N GLU A 59 30.09 63.70 -20.92
CA GLU A 59 30.46 62.28 -20.80
C GLU A 59 30.32 61.76 -19.37
N LEU A 60 30.70 62.58 -18.36
CA LEU A 60 30.52 62.23 -16.95
C LEU A 60 29.04 62.15 -16.55
N SER A 61 28.18 62.96 -17.14
CA SER A 61 26.73 62.89 -16.90
C SER A 61 26.15 61.60 -17.48
N GLU A 62 26.50 61.27 -18.72
CA GLU A 62 26.04 60.06 -19.41
C GLU A 62 26.51 58.80 -18.67
N ALA A 63 27.78 58.73 -18.28
CA ALA A 63 28.31 57.61 -17.52
C ALA A 63 27.62 57.45 -16.15
N ARG A 64 27.22 58.55 -15.49
CA ARG A 64 26.45 58.48 -14.23
C ARG A 64 25.06 57.91 -14.46
N ASP A 65 24.39 58.29 -15.55
CA ASP A 65 23.07 57.77 -15.88
C ASP A 65 23.12 56.28 -16.20
N GLU A 66 24.13 55.83 -16.96
CA GLU A 66 24.39 54.41 -17.24
C GLU A 66 24.69 53.60 -15.98
N ILE A 67 25.49 54.14 -15.05
CA ILE A 67 25.71 53.49 -13.75
C ILE A 67 24.38 53.35 -13.01
N GLY A 68 23.54 54.38 -13.03
CA GLY A 68 22.23 54.36 -12.39
C GLY A 68 21.27 53.35 -13.01
N THR A 69 21.29 53.15 -14.33
CA THR A 69 20.47 52.11 -14.98
C THR A 69 20.97 50.71 -14.62
N LEU A 70 22.28 50.47 -14.71
CA LEU A 70 22.88 49.18 -14.37
C LEU A 70 22.66 48.81 -12.89
N GLN A 71 22.70 49.79 -11.98
CA GLN A 71 22.37 49.56 -10.57
C GLN A 71 20.94 49.05 -10.38
N ARG A 72 19.96 49.69 -11.04
CA ARG A 72 18.54 49.26 -10.96
C ARG A 72 18.33 47.87 -11.57
N GLU A 73 18.99 47.57 -12.68
CA GLU A 73 18.92 46.25 -13.30
C GLU A 73 19.53 45.17 -12.40
N ALA A 74 20.66 45.47 -11.76
CA ALA A 74 21.29 44.57 -10.80
C ALA A 74 20.39 44.31 -9.58
N GLU A 75 19.74 45.34 -9.03
CA GLU A 75 18.78 45.20 -7.93
C GLU A 75 17.56 44.37 -8.34
N GLN A 76 17.01 44.59 -9.53
CA GLN A 76 15.89 43.80 -10.06
C GLN A 76 16.29 42.33 -10.29
N ALA A 77 17.49 42.08 -10.80
CA ALA A 77 18.01 40.73 -10.97
C ALA A 77 18.20 40.03 -9.63
N ALA A 78 18.74 40.72 -8.62
CA ALA A 78 18.90 40.19 -7.27
C ALA A 78 17.55 39.82 -6.64
N ALA A 79 16.53 40.67 -6.79
CA ALA A 79 15.18 40.39 -6.30
C ALA A 79 14.56 39.15 -6.98
N LYS A 80 14.73 39.00 -8.31
CA LYS A 80 14.26 37.81 -9.03
C LYS A 80 14.98 36.55 -8.57
N ILE A 81 16.29 36.61 -8.35
CA ILE A 81 17.07 35.47 -7.83
C ILE A 81 16.57 35.07 -6.44
N ALA A 82 16.32 36.03 -5.54
CA ALA A 82 15.79 35.75 -4.20
C ALA A 82 14.42 35.04 -4.27
N ALA A 83 13.49 35.56 -5.08
CA ALA A 83 12.17 34.95 -5.25
C ALA A 83 12.24 33.54 -5.86
N GLN A 84 13.14 33.32 -6.82
CA GLN A 84 13.39 31.99 -7.38
C GLN A 84 13.96 31.03 -6.33
N GLN A 85 14.82 31.53 -5.44
CA GLN A 85 15.41 30.73 -4.39
C GLN A 85 14.37 30.26 -3.37
N GLU A 86 13.45 31.12 -2.95
CA GLU A 86 12.32 30.75 -2.09
C GLU A 86 11.43 29.68 -2.75
N THR A 87 11.19 29.80 -4.06
CA THR A 87 10.41 28.81 -4.83
C THR A 87 11.11 27.45 -4.87
N ILE A 88 12.43 27.44 -5.07
CA ILE A 88 13.23 26.20 -5.07
C ILE A 88 13.20 25.53 -3.68
N GLU A 89 13.33 26.29 -2.61
CA GLU A 89 13.27 25.77 -1.24
C GLU A 89 11.90 25.16 -0.92
N ALA A 90 10.81 25.82 -1.33
CA ALA A 90 9.46 25.29 -1.20
C ALA A 90 9.26 23.98 -1.98
N GLN A 91 9.75 23.92 -3.23
CA GLN A 91 9.69 22.70 -4.05
C GLN A 91 10.53 21.56 -3.46
N GLN A 92 11.70 21.86 -2.89
CA GLN A 92 12.52 20.86 -2.19
C GLN A 92 11.80 20.25 -0.99
N ALA A 93 11.13 21.08 -0.19
CA ALA A 93 10.32 20.62 0.94
C ALA A 93 9.15 19.72 0.49
N GLN A 94 8.49 20.08 -0.60
CA GLN A 94 7.40 19.26 -1.17
C GLN A 94 7.91 17.90 -1.68
N ILE A 95 9.06 17.87 -2.36
CA ILE A 95 9.68 16.62 -2.84
C ILE A 95 10.03 15.71 -1.66
N GLU A 96 10.56 16.26 -0.56
CA GLU A 96 10.90 15.48 0.63
C GLU A 96 9.65 14.90 1.29
N ALA A 97 8.58 15.68 1.41
CA ALA A 97 7.30 15.18 1.92
C ALA A 97 6.72 14.04 1.05
N GLN A 98 6.80 14.18 -0.28
CA GLN A 98 6.35 13.14 -1.20
C GLN A 98 7.21 11.87 -1.11
N ARG A 99 8.52 11.99 -0.89
CA ARG A 99 9.41 10.83 -0.66
C ARG A 99 9.01 10.05 0.58
N GLN A 100 8.76 10.75 1.68
CA GLN A 100 8.31 10.13 2.93
C GLN A 100 6.97 9.40 2.76
N GLU A 101 6.04 10.00 2.01
CA GLU A 101 4.75 9.37 1.70
C GLU A 101 4.91 8.10 0.86
N ILE A 102 5.79 8.13 -0.15
CA ILE A 102 6.11 6.94 -0.96
C ILE A 102 6.69 5.83 -0.10
N ASP A 103 7.59 6.15 0.82
CA ASP A 103 8.22 5.15 1.68
C ASP A 103 7.21 4.58 2.70
N ARG A 104 6.29 5.40 3.21
CA ARG A 104 5.15 4.93 4.03
C ARG A 104 4.26 3.95 3.26
N LEU A 105 3.82 4.33 2.06
CA LEU A 105 2.94 3.49 1.24
C LEU A 105 3.60 2.17 0.82
N LYS A 106 4.92 2.15 0.64
CA LYS A 106 5.66 0.90 0.38
C LYS A 106 5.63 -0.05 1.57
N GLU A 107 5.77 0.46 2.80
CA GLU A 107 5.71 -0.41 3.98
C GLU A 107 4.29 -0.91 4.20
N GLU A 108 3.27 -0.05 4.05
CA GLU A 108 1.86 -0.47 4.11
C GLU A 108 1.53 -1.54 3.06
N LEU A 109 2.08 -1.42 1.84
CA LEU A 109 1.94 -2.45 0.81
C LEU A 109 2.61 -3.77 1.22
N ARG A 110 3.82 -3.71 1.79
CA ARG A 110 4.56 -4.89 2.26
C ARG A 110 3.79 -5.62 3.36
N GLU A 111 3.24 -4.88 4.31
CA GLU A 111 2.41 -5.42 5.38
C GLU A 111 1.12 -6.07 4.83
N ALA A 112 0.47 -5.42 3.86
CA ALA A 112 -0.73 -5.95 3.22
C ALA A 112 -0.44 -7.24 2.43
N GLU A 113 0.68 -7.31 1.71
CA GLU A 113 1.12 -8.52 1.01
C GLU A 113 1.39 -9.68 1.98
N GLU A 114 2.04 -9.40 3.12
CA GLU A 114 2.28 -10.40 4.15
C GLU A 114 0.98 -10.91 4.78
N GLN A 115 0.07 -10.00 5.14
CA GLN A 115 -1.26 -10.38 5.66
C GLN A 115 -2.05 -11.21 4.66
N ALA A 116 -2.04 -10.85 3.38
CA ALA A 116 -2.71 -11.61 2.33
C ALA A 116 -2.11 -13.02 2.16
N ALA A 117 -0.78 -13.15 2.25
CA ALA A 117 -0.11 -14.44 2.20
C ALA A 117 -0.48 -15.32 3.41
N GLN A 118 -0.54 -14.74 4.61
CA GLN A 118 -0.94 -15.44 5.83
C GLN A 118 -2.41 -15.92 5.74
N GLN A 119 -3.32 -15.04 5.32
CA GLN A 119 -4.74 -15.39 5.14
C GLN A 119 -4.93 -16.51 4.10
N LYS A 120 -4.18 -16.45 2.99
CA LYS A 120 -4.22 -17.51 1.98
C LYS A 120 -3.76 -18.86 2.55
N ALA A 121 -2.68 -18.86 3.33
CA ALA A 121 -2.18 -20.07 3.97
C ALA A 121 -3.18 -20.65 4.99
N GLU A 122 -3.85 -19.78 5.76
CA GLU A 122 -4.89 -20.19 6.69
C GLU A 122 -6.11 -20.78 5.95
N PHE A 123 -6.54 -20.16 4.86
CA PHE A 123 -7.64 -20.67 4.04
C PHE A 123 -7.34 -22.07 3.48
N GLU A 124 -6.13 -22.30 2.94
CA GLU A 124 -5.74 -23.63 2.45
C GLU A 124 -5.69 -24.68 3.57
N ARG A 125 -5.28 -24.30 4.79
CA ARG A 125 -5.35 -25.20 5.96
C ARG A 125 -6.79 -25.55 6.32
N GLN A 126 -7.67 -24.55 6.42
CA GLN A 126 -9.08 -24.76 6.72
C GLN A 126 -9.76 -25.64 5.66
N LYS A 127 -9.41 -25.45 4.38
CA LYS A 127 -9.89 -26.30 3.29
C LYS A 127 -9.43 -27.76 3.44
N ALA A 128 -8.16 -27.99 3.76
CA ALA A 128 -7.64 -29.34 4.00
C ALA A 128 -8.32 -30.01 5.21
N ASP A 129 -8.56 -29.26 6.29
CA ASP A 129 -9.28 -29.76 7.47
C ASP A 129 -10.73 -30.13 7.13
N LEU A 130 -11.43 -29.33 6.31
CA LEU A 130 -12.78 -29.65 5.85
C LEU A 130 -12.84 -30.93 5.00
N GLU A 131 -11.89 -31.10 4.07
CA GLU A 131 -11.81 -32.34 3.27
C GLU A 131 -11.54 -33.56 4.16
N ARG A 132 -10.69 -33.42 5.18
CA ARG A 132 -10.45 -34.48 6.16
C ARG A 132 -11.71 -34.81 6.96
N GLN A 133 -12.41 -33.81 7.49
CA GLN A 133 -13.66 -34.01 8.23
C GLN A 133 -14.73 -34.69 7.36
N LYS A 134 -14.83 -34.30 6.09
CA LYS A 134 -15.74 -34.93 5.13
C LYS A 134 -15.40 -36.41 4.96
N ALA A 135 -14.13 -36.76 4.75
CA ALA A 135 -13.68 -38.14 4.62
C ALA A 135 -13.94 -38.97 5.90
N GLU A 136 -13.74 -38.38 7.09
CA GLU A 136 -14.05 -39.02 8.37
C GLU A 136 -15.56 -39.30 8.52
N LEU A 137 -16.42 -38.36 8.13
CA LEU A 137 -17.88 -38.54 8.13
C LEU A 137 -18.34 -39.61 7.14
N GLU A 138 -17.78 -39.63 5.93
CA GLU A 138 -18.07 -40.67 4.92
C GLU A 138 -17.66 -42.06 5.44
N ALA A 139 -16.49 -42.17 6.06
CA ALA A 139 -16.03 -43.41 6.68
C ALA A 139 -16.93 -43.85 7.85
N GLN A 140 -17.38 -42.90 8.68
CA GLN A 140 -18.31 -43.19 9.78
C GLN A 140 -19.66 -43.66 9.26
N ALA A 141 -20.20 -43.00 8.22
CA ALA A 141 -21.44 -43.41 7.58
C ALA A 141 -21.34 -44.82 6.98
N ALA A 142 -20.23 -45.15 6.32
CA ALA A 142 -19.99 -46.50 5.80
C ALA A 142 -19.93 -47.55 6.92
N ARG A 143 -19.27 -47.25 8.05
CA ARG A 143 -19.24 -48.14 9.23
C ARG A 143 -20.64 -48.36 9.80
N GLN A 144 -21.42 -47.30 9.94
CA GLN A 144 -22.81 -47.40 10.44
C GLN A 144 -23.69 -48.20 9.47
N ALA A 145 -23.54 -48.00 8.16
CA ALA A 145 -24.26 -48.79 7.17
C ALA A 145 -23.90 -50.29 7.27
N ALA A 146 -22.62 -50.62 7.42
CA ALA A 146 -22.17 -52.01 7.61
C ALA A 146 -22.73 -52.62 8.90
N GLN A 147 -22.74 -51.87 10.01
CA GLN A 147 -23.35 -52.30 11.27
C GLN A 147 -24.86 -52.56 11.13
N LEU A 148 -25.59 -51.70 10.41
CA LEU A 148 -27.01 -51.90 10.14
C LEU A 148 -27.28 -53.15 9.31
N VAL A 149 -26.43 -53.46 8.32
CA VAL A 149 -26.52 -54.70 7.54
C VAL A 149 -26.30 -55.92 8.44
N ALA A 150 -25.22 -55.92 9.24
CA ALA A 150 -24.92 -57.02 10.17
C ALA A 150 -26.07 -57.25 11.17
N LEU A 151 -26.58 -56.20 11.81
CA LEU A 151 -27.74 -56.28 12.72
C LEU A 151 -28.99 -56.82 12.02
N LYS A 152 -29.21 -56.47 10.76
CA LYS A 152 -30.34 -56.98 9.98
C LYS A 152 -30.20 -58.48 9.68
N GLU A 153 -29.00 -58.94 9.37
CA GLU A 153 -28.69 -60.37 9.18
C GLU A 153 -28.89 -61.15 10.49
N GLU A 154 -28.34 -60.65 11.60
CA GLU A 154 -28.55 -61.23 12.93
C GLU A 154 -30.04 -61.34 13.29
N LEU A 155 -30.82 -60.28 13.02
CA LEU A 155 -32.26 -60.29 13.23
C LEU A 155 -32.98 -61.34 12.38
N GLN A 156 -32.55 -61.56 11.14
CA GLN A 156 -33.09 -62.65 10.30
C GLN A 156 -32.74 -64.02 10.86
N THR A 157 -31.52 -64.22 11.34
CA THR A 157 -31.10 -65.47 11.98
C THR A 157 -31.94 -65.75 13.22
N VAL A 158 -32.10 -64.77 14.11
CA VAL A 158 -32.93 -64.89 15.32
C VAL A 158 -34.38 -65.19 14.96
N LYS A 159 -34.93 -64.53 13.93
CA LYS A 159 -36.28 -64.81 13.44
C LYS A 159 -36.43 -66.25 12.94
N GLY A 160 -35.43 -66.78 12.21
CA GLY A 160 -35.42 -68.17 11.78
C GLY A 160 -35.33 -69.15 12.95
N GLN A 161 -34.48 -68.85 13.94
CA GLN A 161 -34.39 -69.64 15.18
C GLN A 161 -35.72 -69.65 15.95
N LEU A 162 -36.42 -68.52 16.00
CA LEU A 162 -37.74 -68.42 16.63
C LEU A 162 -38.78 -69.31 15.94
N GLN A 163 -38.80 -69.35 14.59
CA GLN A 163 -39.69 -70.24 13.85
C GLN A 163 -39.43 -71.72 14.16
N VAL A 164 -38.16 -72.13 14.21
CA VAL A 164 -37.79 -73.50 14.62
C VAL A 164 -38.22 -73.78 16.05
N ALA A 165 -38.07 -72.82 16.97
CA ALA A 165 -38.54 -72.95 18.34
C ALA A 165 -40.08 -73.11 18.41
N GLU A 166 -40.84 -72.34 17.64
CA GLU A 166 -42.31 -72.48 17.54
C GLU A 166 -42.72 -73.86 17.00
N GLU A 167 -42.07 -74.35 15.95
CA GLU A 167 -42.32 -75.68 15.39
C GLU A 167 -42.01 -76.80 16.38
N THR A 168 -40.88 -76.71 17.09
CA THR A 168 -40.51 -77.68 18.12
C THR A 168 -41.48 -77.65 19.30
N LEU A 169 -41.95 -76.47 19.72
CA LEU A 169 -42.95 -76.32 20.78
C LEU A 169 -44.29 -76.95 20.37
N ALA A 170 -44.71 -76.76 19.11
CA ALA A 170 -45.89 -77.41 18.55
C ALA A 170 -45.73 -78.95 18.49
N ALA A 171 -44.56 -79.44 18.10
CA ALA A 171 -44.26 -80.87 18.09
C ALA A 171 -44.27 -81.49 19.49
N VAL A 172 -43.66 -80.80 20.47
CA VAL A 172 -43.69 -81.21 21.89
C VAL A 172 -45.13 -81.22 22.42
N ASN A 173 -45.96 -80.22 22.09
CA ASN A 173 -47.37 -80.22 22.47
C ASN A 173 -48.12 -81.43 21.90
N LYS A 174 -47.91 -81.78 20.62
CA LYS A 174 -48.50 -82.99 20.03
C LYS A 174 -48.03 -84.26 20.74
N ALA A 175 -46.74 -84.36 21.03
CA ALA A 175 -46.19 -85.48 21.78
C ALA A 175 -46.78 -85.55 23.21
N MET A 176 -47.00 -84.40 23.84
CA MET A 176 -47.65 -84.32 25.15
C MET A 176 -49.10 -84.79 25.11
N GLU A 177 -49.87 -84.41 24.09
CA GLU A 177 -51.24 -84.93 23.90
C GLU A 177 -51.25 -86.44 23.64
N ALA A 178 -50.34 -86.95 22.80
CA ALA A 178 -50.20 -88.39 22.58
C ALA A 178 -49.87 -89.13 23.89
N LEU A 179 -48.92 -88.62 24.69
CA LEU A 179 -48.61 -89.19 26.00
C LEU A 179 -49.79 -89.11 26.98
N LYS A 180 -50.63 -88.07 26.91
CA LYS A 180 -51.87 -87.99 27.71
C LYS A 180 -52.87 -89.06 27.27
N GLU A 181 -53.02 -89.29 25.97
CA GLU A 181 -53.87 -90.37 25.44
C GLU A 181 -53.35 -91.74 25.88
N GLU A 182 -52.06 -92.02 25.71
CA GLU A 182 -51.42 -93.25 26.22
C GLU A 182 -51.61 -93.41 27.74
N LEU A 183 -51.52 -92.31 28.50
CA LEU A 183 -51.77 -92.34 29.95
C LEU A 183 -53.23 -92.66 30.28
N GLU A 184 -54.21 -92.09 29.56
CA GLU A 184 -55.62 -92.45 29.74
C GLU A 184 -55.90 -93.88 29.29
N GLU A 185 -55.24 -94.40 28.24
CA GLU A 185 -55.34 -95.80 27.82
C GLU A 185 -54.79 -96.74 28.91
N VAL A 186 -53.60 -96.48 29.45
CA VAL A 186 -53.04 -97.25 30.57
C VAL A 186 -53.92 -97.16 31.82
N LYS A 187 -54.55 -96.01 32.06
CA LYS A 187 -55.49 -95.82 33.17
C LYS A 187 -56.81 -96.57 32.94
N GLU A 188 -57.30 -96.65 31.72
CA GLU A 188 -58.43 -97.52 31.33
C GLU A 188 -58.06 -99.00 31.46
N GLU A 189 -56.89 -99.42 30.99
CA GLU A 189 -56.36 -100.77 31.19
C GLU A 189 -56.25 -101.10 32.68
N LEU A 190 -55.80 -100.15 33.50
CA LEU A 190 -55.76 -100.29 34.96
C LEU A 190 -57.17 -100.43 35.57
N GLU A 191 -58.18 -99.69 35.07
CA GLU A 191 -59.58 -99.86 35.47
C GLU A 191 -60.16 -101.20 35.00
N VAL A 192 -59.74 -101.73 33.85
CA VAL A 192 -60.07 -103.09 33.38
C VAL A 192 -59.41 -104.16 34.26
N VAL A 193 -58.16 -103.95 34.70
CA VAL A 193 -57.46 -104.81 35.67
C VAL A 193 -58.12 -104.74 37.05
N LYS A 194 -58.62 -103.58 37.48
CA LYS A 194 -59.47 -103.45 38.68
C LYS A 194 -60.84 -104.15 38.54
N ARG A 195 -61.31 -104.42 37.31
CA ARG A 195 -62.56 -105.13 36.98
C ARG A 195 -62.43 -106.66 36.84
N GLY A 196 -61.34 -107.27 37.33
CA GLY A 196 -61.25 -108.74 37.46
C GLY A 196 -62.46 -109.37 38.21
N PRO A 197 -62.78 -110.66 37.98
CA PRO A 197 -64.01 -111.33 38.46
C PRO A 197 -64.05 -111.55 40.00
N PRO A 198 -65.19 -111.96 40.60
CA PRO A 198 -65.85 -111.28 41.73
C PRO A 198 -65.36 -111.59 43.17
N ARG A 199 -65.66 -110.64 44.08
CA ARG A 199 -65.65 -110.62 45.58
C ARG A 199 -64.25 -110.51 46.25
N ALA A 200 -64.02 -109.75 47.32
CA ALA A 200 -64.86 -109.15 48.37
C ALA A 200 -64.20 -107.87 48.98
N ASP A 201 -64.95 -107.19 49.84
CA ASP A 201 -64.62 -106.06 50.75
C ASP A 201 -63.16 -106.03 51.27
N VAL A 202 -62.50 -104.88 51.51
CA VAL A 202 -62.67 -103.91 52.63
C VAL A 202 -61.92 -102.60 52.27
N GLY A 203 -62.53 -101.40 52.31
CA GLY A 203 -62.45 -100.43 53.43
C GLY A 203 -61.16 -99.58 53.43
N VAL A 204 -61.09 -98.45 52.71
CA VAL A 204 -61.28 -97.04 53.16
C VAL A 204 -60.16 -96.47 54.05
N MET A 205 -59.60 -95.31 53.64
CA MET A 205 -59.26 -94.07 54.41
C MET A 205 -58.61 -93.07 53.39
N ALA A 206 -59.35 -92.24 52.64
CA ALA A 206 -59.85 -90.87 52.96
C ALA A 206 -58.75 -89.87 53.42
N ALA A 207 -58.22 -89.01 52.53
CA ALA A 207 -58.56 -87.57 52.31
C ALA A 207 -57.67 -86.59 53.15
N PRO A 208 -57.55 -85.27 52.88
CA PRO A 208 -58.18 -84.38 51.87
C PRO A 208 -57.15 -83.58 51.00
N GLU A 209 -57.45 -83.10 49.77
CA GLU A 209 -58.15 -81.85 49.37
C GLU A 209 -57.67 -80.52 49.99
N VAL A 210 -56.99 -79.66 49.20
CA VAL A 210 -57.07 -78.16 49.12
C VAL A 210 -56.38 -77.76 47.79
N ARG A 211 -57.00 -77.27 46.69
CA ARG A 211 -57.66 -75.98 46.33
C ARG A 211 -56.82 -74.69 46.32
N HIS A 212 -56.83 -74.04 45.14
CA HIS A 212 -56.64 -72.59 44.85
C HIS A 212 -55.19 -72.09 44.85
N ALA A 213 -54.77 -71.06 44.09
CA ALA A 213 -55.27 -70.27 42.96
C ALA A 213 -54.11 -69.37 42.51
N ASP A 214 -54.19 -68.85 41.28
CA ASP A 214 -53.74 -67.53 40.80
C ASP A 214 -52.32 -66.97 41.08
N ALA A 215 -51.70 -66.63 39.95
CA ALA A 215 -51.06 -65.34 39.64
C ALA A 215 -49.71 -64.95 40.28
N MET A 216 -49.07 -64.00 39.58
CA MET A 216 -47.87 -63.20 39.91
C MET A 216 -46.54 -63.86 39.49
N THR A 217 -46.00 -63.49 38.32
CA THR A 217 -45.02 -62.39 38.12
C THR A 217 -43.70 -62.63 38.84
N ASP A 218 -42.60 -62.86 38.10
CA ASP A 218 -41.45 -61.94 37.99
C ASP A 218 -40.16 -62.63 37.48
N PRO A 219 -39.18 -61.84 36.98
CA PRO A 219 -38.32 -62.24 35.87
C PRO A 219 -36.90 -62.69 36.27
N LEU A 220 -36.21 -63.13 35.22
CA LEU A 220 -34.78 -63.24 34.97
C LEU A 220 -33.81 -62.54 35.97
N PRO A 221 -32.67 -63.17 36.28
CA PRO A 221 -31.52 -62.49 36.85
C PRO A 221 -30.77 -61.71 35.76
N ALA A 222 -30.71 -60.39 35.89
CA ALA A 222 -29.82 -59.55 35.11
C ALA A 222 -28.58 -59.20 35.95
N GLU A 223 -27.50 -59.95 35.75
CA GLU A 223 -26.15 -59.47 36.00
C GLU A 223 -25.24 -59.95 34.86
N THR A 224 -24.88 -59.02 33.98
CA THR A 224 -23.50 -58.54 33.77
C THR A 224 -23.40 -57.83 32.41
N GLY A 225 -22.77 -56.64 32.40
CA GLY A 225 -22.08 -56.16 31.21
C GLY A 225 -22.52 -54.84 30.58
N ALA A 226 -22.30 -53.74 31.32
CA ALA A 226 -21.47 -52.61 30.89
C ALA A 226 -22.07 -51.39 30.13
N VAL A 227 -21.65 -50.22 30.67
CA VAL A 227 -21.26 -48.92 30.06
C VAL A 227 -22.27 -47.75 29.97
N CYS A 228 -21.89 -46.69 30.70
CA CYS A 228 -22.11 -45.23 30.56
C CYS A 228 -23.52 -44.64 30.65
N TYR A 229 -23.74 -43.80 31.69
CA TYR A 229 -24.00 -42.35 31.54
C TYR A 229 -23.87 -41.67 32.92
N GLU A 230 -22.76 -41.00 33.18
CA GLU A 230 -22.73 -39.82 34.06
C GLU A 230 -23.13 -38.61 33.22
N CYS A 231 -24.12 -37.82 33.66
CA CYS A 231 -24.24 -36.40 33.30
C CYS A 231 -25.41 -35.73 34.05
N VAL A 232 -25.11 -35.16 35.23
CA VAL A 232 -25.67 -33.89 35.75
C VAL A 232 -24.54 -33.31 36.64
N PRO A 233 -24.05 -32.05 36.45
CA PRO A 233 -24.82 -30.82 36.69
C PRO A 233 -24.65 -29.73 35.61
N ARG A 234 -25.65 -28.86 35.37
CA ARG A 234 -25.81 -27.54 36.01
C ARG A 234 -24.46 -26.81 36.18
N ASP A 235 -24.12 -25.97 35.21
CA ASP A 235 -23.50 -24.67 35.45
C ASP A 235 -23.65 -23.75 34.24
N ALA A 236 -24.01 -22.51 34.54
CA ALA A 236 -24.26 -21.43 33.61
C ALA A 236 -23.05 -20.49 33.58
N PHE A 237 -22.34 -20.37 32.45
CA PHE A 237 -21.44 -19.24 32.14
C PHE A 237 -21.32 -19.03 30.61
N PRO A 238 -21.08 -17.80 30.13
CA PRO A 238 -21.15 -17.45 28.72
C PRO A 238 -19.85 -17.79 27.97
N LYS A 239 -19.97 -18.09 26.68
CA LYS A 239 -18.85 -18.43 25.79
C LYS A 239 -18.02 -17.17 25.49
N LEU A 240 -16.74 -17.20 25.85
CA LEU A 240 -15.74 -16.20 25.48
C LEU A 240 -15.01 -16.60 24.18
N CYS A 241 -14.54 -15.61 23.43
CA CYS A 241 -13.69 -15.79 22.25
C CYS A 241 -12.32 -16.37 22.63
N LYS A 242 -11.86 -17.41 21.91
CA LYS A 242 -10.59 -18.13 22.19
C LYS A 242 -9.30 -17.32 21.98
N ILE A 243 -9.38 -16.06 21.52
CA ILE A 243 -8.22 -15.20 21.31
C ILE A 243 -8.15 -14.04 22.31
N CYS A 244 -9.29 -13.49 22.78
CA CYS A 244 -9.29 -12.26 23.59
C CYS A 244 -10.10 -12.29 24.92
N GLN A 245 -10.78 -13.39 25.28
CA GLN A 245 -11.49 -13.54 26.56
C GLN A 245 -12.53 -12.44 26.95
N ASP A 246 -13.08 -11.67 26.01
CA ASP A 246 -14.19 -10.72 26.30
C ASP A 246 -15.59 -11.24 25.87
N PRO A 247 -16.68 -10.88 26.59
CA PRO A 247 -18.06 -11.25 26.23
C PRO A 247 -18.66 -10.31 25.17
N LEU A 248 -19.19 -10.89 24.07
CA LEU A 248 -19.80 -10.15 22.96
C LEU A 248 -21.24 -9.68 23.28
N PRO A 249 -21.62 -8.43 22.98
CA PRO A 249 -23.00 -7.96 23.12
C PRO A 249 -23.87 -8.42 21.94
N TYR A 250 -25.07 -8.91 22.26
CA TYR A 250 -26.14 -9.18 21.31
C TYR A 250 -26.71 -7.87 20.75
N GLY A 251 -26.78 -7.75 19.42
CA GLY A 251 -27.48 -6.68 18.68
C GLY A 251 -27.95 -7.17 17.29
N PRO A 252 -29.07 -6.66 16.74
CA PRO A 252 -29.95 -7.45 15.89
C PRO A 252 -29.70 -7.35 14.37
N HIS A 253 -30.22 -8.36 13.68
CA HIS A 253 -30.28 -8.57 12.24
C HIS A 253 -30.43 -7.31 11.36
N VAL A 254 -29.44 -7.09 10.48
CA VAL A 254 -29.57 -6.24 9.30
C VAL A 254 -29.87 -7.13 8.09
N LYS A 255 -30.97 -6.82 7.39
CA LYS A 255 -31.39 -7.46 6.15
C LYS A 255 -30.44 -7.05 5.02
N HIS A 256 -29.89 -8.02 4.29
CA HIS A 256 -29.20 -7.77 3.02
C HIS A 256 -30.23 -7.54 1.90
N GLU A 257 -30.22 -6.36 1.30
CA GLU A 257 -30.73 -6.12 -0.05
C GLU A 257 -29.67 -6.56 -1.09
N PRO A 258 -30.09 -7.03 -2.28
CA PRO A 258 -29.14 -7.44 -3.32
C PRO A 258 -28.55 -6.25 -4.07
N ILE A 259 -27.22 -6.26 -4.24
CA ILE A 259 -26.43 -5.31 -5.02
C ILE A 259 -26.72 -5.50 -6.53
N PRO A 260 -26.98 -4.44 -7.31
CA PRO A 260 -27.22 -4.57 -8.75
C PRO A 260 -25.91 -4.76 -9.53
N VAL A 261 -25.89 -5.74 -10.42
CA VAL A 261 -24.80 -6.01 -11.36
C VAL A 261 -24.88 -4.99 -12.50
N ALA A 262 -24.25 -3.84 -12.32
CA ALA A 262 -24.07 -2.85 -13.37
C ALA A 262 -22.69 -2.20 -13.24
N ASN A 263 -21.62 -2.88 -13.66
CA ASN A 263 -20.28 -2.24 -13.70
C ASN A 263 -19.24 -2.88 -14.65
N ALA A 264 -19.67 -3.51 -15.75
CA ALA A 264 -18.73 -3.87 -16.83
C ALA A 264 -18.60 -2.77 -17.90
N VAL A 265 -19.63 -1.93 -18.08
CA VAL A 265 -19.65 -0.86 -19.10
C VAL A 265 -18.86 0.38 -18.63
N SER A 266 -18.76 0.62 -17.32
CA SER A 266 -18.09 1.81 -16.77
C SER A 266 -16.57 1.77 -16.90
N VAL A 267 -15.95 0.60 -16.77
CA VAL A 267 -14.48 0.48 -16.80
C VAL A 267 -13.93 0.70 -18.22
N GLN A 268 -14.66 0.23 -19.24
CA GLN A 268 -14.26 0.41 -20.63
C GLN A 268 -14.38 1.87 -21.08
N ASN A 269 -15.38 2.60 -20.58
CA ASN A 269 -15.54 4.03 -20.89
C ASN A 269 -14.42 4.86 -20.26
N VAL A 270 -14.04 4.58 -19.00
CA VAL A 270 -12.91 5.24 -18.33
C VAL A 270 -11.59 4.95 -19.05
N LEU A 271 -11.37 3.72 -19.52
CA LEU A 271 -10.18 3.36 -20.32
C LEU A 271 -10.13 4.07 -21.69
N ASN A 272 -11.29 4.30 -22.31
CA ASN A 272 -11.36 5.02 -23.59
C ASN A 272 -11.12 6.52 -23.41
N GLU A 273 -11.59 7.12 -22.32
CA GLU A 273 -11.34 8.52 -21.96
C GLU A 273 -9.85 8.75 -21.65
N LEU A 274 -9.23 7.89 -20.82
CA LEU A 274 -7.79 7.96 -20.55
C LEU A 274 -6.91 7.81 -21.82
N ASN A 275 -7.33 6.97 -22.77
CA ASN A 275 -6.61 6.84 -24.05
C ASN A 275 -6.79 8.06 -24.96
N ALA A 276 -7.92 8.76 -24.89
CA ALA A 276 -8.14 9.98 -25.64
C ALA A 276 -7.27 11.13 -25.10
N ASP A 277 -7.23 11.30 -23.77
CA ASP A 277 -6.43 12.31 -23.09
C ASP A 277 -4.92 12.11 -23.36
N MET A 278 -4.44 10.86 -23.33
CA MET A 278 -3.06 10.49 -23.66
C MET A 278 -2.67 10.80 -25.11
N GLU A 279 -3.61 10.69 -26.06
CA GLU A 279 -3.36 11.02 -27.46
C GLU A 279 -3.49 12.52 -27.74
N GLU A 280 -4.20 13.27 -26.91
CA GLU A 280 -4.25 14.74 -26.93
C GLU A 280 -2.95 15.34 -26.39
N GLU A 281 -2.44 14.86 -25.25
CA GLU A 281 -1.11 15.24 -24.74
C GLU A 281 0.01 14.95 -25.75
N LYS A 282 -0.04 13.80 -26.44
CA LYS A 282 0.94 13.48 -27.50
C LYS A 282 0.86 14.43 -28.70
N LYS A 283 -0.32 14.98 -29.00
CA LYS A 283 -0.47 15.97 -30.08
C LYS A 283 0.07 17.33 -29.63
N GLU A 284 -0.17 17.74 -28.40
CA GLU A 284 0.41 18.96 -27.82
C GLU A 284 1.95 18.90 -27.77
N LEU A 285 2.52 17.77 -27.32
CA LEU A 285 3.96 17.50 -27.35
C LEU A 285 4.57 17.47 -28.76
N LYS A 286 3.79 17.19 -29.80
CA LYS A 286 4.24 17.27 -31.20
C LYS A 286 4.17 18.69 -31.77
N VAL A 287 3.23 19.51 -31.30
CA VAL A 287 3.08 20.91 -31.74
C VAL A 287 4.16 21.81 -31.15
N GLU A 288 4.78 21.43 -30.03
CA GLU A 288 5.80 22.23 -29.34
C GLU A 288 7.27 21.97 -29.73
N LYS A 289 7.53 21.21 -30.81
CA LYS A 289 8.88 21.10 -31.40
C LYS A 289 9.26 22.35 -32.20
N LYS A 290 9.19 23.53 -31.59
CA LYS A 290 9.90 24.71 -32.10
C LYS A 290 11.39 24.47 -31.89
N LYS A 291 12.18 24.59 -32.95
CA LYS A 291 13.65 24.56 -32.85
C LYS A 291 14.06 25.60 -31.80
N PRO A 292 14.88 25.22 -30.79
CA PRO A 292 15.34 26.18 -29.79
C PRO A 292 16.00 27.34 -30.52
N SER A 293 15.69 28.56 -30.10
CA SER A 293 16.40 29.74 -30.57
C SER A 293 17.90 29.55 -30.33
N VAL A 294 18.76 30.18 -31.13
CA VAL A 294 20.22 30.06 -30.99
C VAL A 294 20.68 30.34 -29.55
N THR A 295 19.98 31.24 -28.85
CA THR A 295 20.15 31.56 -27.43
C THR A 295 19.77 30.42 -26.48
N GLU A 296 18.67 29.71 -26.71
CA GLU A 296 18.28 28.55 -25.89
C GLU A 296 19.20 27.36 -26.11
N ALA A 297 19.67 27.13 -27.34
CA ALA A 297 20.64 26.08 -27.64
C ALA A 297 21.97 26.33 -26.91
N VAL A 298 22.44 27.58 -26.86
CA VAL A 298 23.64 27.98 -26.12
C VAL A 298 23.44 27.83 -24.61
N ALA A 299 22.27 28.19 -24.07
CA ALA A 299 21.96 28.01 -22.65
C ALA A 299 21.92 26.51 -22.25
N ILE A 300 21.30 25.66 -23.07
CA ILE A 300 21.27 24.20 -22.87
C ILE A 300 22.70 23.62 -22.92
N GLN A 301 23.52 24.09 -23.86
CA GLN A 301 24.90 23.63 -23.99
C GLN A 301 25.77 24.04 -22.79
N ALA A 302 25.60 25.26 -22.28
CA ALA A 302 26.25 25.74 -21.06
C ALA A 302 25.82 24.94 -19.82
N LEU A 303 24.53 24.59 -19.72
CA LEU A 303 24.00 23.78 -18.63
C LEU A 303 24.58 22.36 -18.64
N HIS A 304 24.67 21.74 -19.83
CA HIS A 304 25.28 20.41 -19.99
C HIS A 304 26.77 20.41 -19.63
N GLU A 305 27.50 21.46 -19.98
CA GLU A 305 28.92 21.58 -19.64
C GLU A 305 29.14 21.80 -18.14
N TRP A 306 28.26 22.57 -17.50
CA TRP A 306 28.26 22.74 -16.04
C TRP A 306 27.96 21.42 -15.31
N GLN A 307 26.96 20.66 -15.76
CA GLN A 307 26.63 19.36 -15.19
C GLN A 307 27.79 18.37 -15.30
N ARG A 308 28.48 18.33 -16.46
CA ARG A 308 29.66 17.48 -16.67
C ARG A 308 30.80 17.82 -15.70
N LYS A 309 31.14 19.11 -15.57
CA LYS A 309 32.19 19.58 -14.63
C LYS A 309 31.84 19.26 -13.17
N ARG A 310 30.56 19.31 -12.81
CA ARG A 310 30.09 18.95 -11.47
C ARG A 310 30.24 17.44 -11.20
N LEU A 311 29.90 16.59 -12.17
CA LEU A 311 30.07 15.14 -12.05
C LEU A 311 31.55 14.74 -11.94
N GLU A 312 32.44 15.32 -12.75
CA GLU A 312 33.88 15.09 -12.63
C GLU A 312 34.42 15.48 -11.24
N LYS A 313 33.91 16.55 -10.65
CA LYS A 313 34.31 16.98 -9.30
C LYS A 313 33.83 16.02 -8.22
N ILE A 314 32.65 15.44 -8.38
CA ILE A 314 32.11 14.40 -7.49
C ILE A 314 32.94 13.12 -7.61
N GLU A 315 33.24 12.68 -8.84
CA GLU A 315 34.03 11.47 -9.09
C GLU A 315 35.46 11.61 -8.53
N LYS A 316 36.10 12.77 -8.69
CA LYS A 316 37.41 13.05 -8.07
C LYS A 316 37.36 12.99 -6.53
N ARG A 317 36.28 13.46 -5.91
CA ARG A 317 36.10 13.36 -4.46
C ARG A 317 35.88 11.92 -4.01
N GLN A 318 35.12 11.13 -4.76
CA GLN A 318 34.92 9.71 -4.49
C GLN A 318 36.25 8.93 -4.60
N LYS A 319 37.08 9.20 -5.62
CA LYS A 319 38.41 8.60 -5.76
C LYS A 319 39.41 9.00 -4.68
N MET A 320 39.24 10.16 -4.04
CA MET A 320 40.06 10.55 -2.88
C MET A 320 39.59 9.93 -1.56
N LEU A 321 38.33 9.48 -1.50
CA LEU A 321 37.75 8.84 -0.32
C LEU A 321 37.96 7.31 -0.29
N GLN A 322 38.22 6.70 -1.44
CA GLN A 322 38.60 5.29 -1.60
C GLN A 322 40.10 5.09 -1.41
#